data_AF-A0A8J8VTT5-F1
#
_entry.id   AF-A0A8J8VTT5-F1
#
_cell.length_a   1.000
_cell.length_b   1.000
_cell.length_c   1.000
_cell.angle_alpha   90.00
_cell.angle_beta   90.00
_cell.angle_gamma   90.00
#
_symmetry.space_group_name_H-M   'P 1'
#
loop_
_entity.id
_entity.type
_entity.pdbx_description
1 polymer ?
#
loop_
_entity_poly.entity_id
_entity_poly.type
_entity_poly.pdbx_seq_one_letter_code
_entity_poly.pdbx_strand_id
1 'polypeptide(L)'
;MKISTVIIFTALVANLGIIPFSYAEPSVEIIMEKTTYSYCEKLFYTIKVSEVTGNPAIIHIRDETGKGSSAIPIPITDLENPIPSRVAFEKEIFPLGKYFIDVNYSGAQTTAEFTLIDADKVCIPEVVKPIMANWLSGNISDGFLIDAFQKFTEEENIFKIPFDINETSVYDITIPEWVKNVGYWWLEGAINDDELVNAINNLIERNIISLSQDKKDEI
;
A
#
# COMPACT_ATOMS: atom_id res chain seq x y z
N MET A 1 -87.31 -54.69 -10.73
CA MET A 1 -86.37 -54.40 -9.63
C MET A 1 -85.08 -53.88 -10.27
N LYS A 2 -84.90 -52.55 -10.35
CA LYS A 2 -83.71 -51.91 -10.96
C LYS A 2 -82.71 -51.62 -9.84
N ILE A 3 -81.50 -52.15 -9.93
CA ILE A 3 -80.38 -51.80 -9.04
C ILE A 3 -79.53 -50.78 -9.79
N SER A 4 -79.55 -49.53 -9.33
CA SER A 4 -78.70 -48.46 -9.84
C SER A 4 -77.41 -48.40 -9.02
N THR A 5 -76.28 -48.72 -9.64
CA THR A 5 -74.93 -48.62 -9.09
C THR A 5 -74.56 -47.15 -8.90
N VAL A 6 -74.19 -46.76 -7.67
CA VAL A 6 -73.64 -45.43 -7.35
C VAL A 6 -72.12 -45.51 -7.43
N ILE A 7 -71.51 -44.72 -8.31
CA ILE A 7 -70.06 -44.57 -8.43
C ILE A 7 -69.66 -43.30 -7.66
N ILE A 8 -68.86 -43.46 -6.60
CA ILE A 8 -68.32 -42.35 -5.82
C ILE A 8 -66.97 -41.97 -6.41
N PHE A 9 -66.89 -40.78 -7.01
CA PHE A 9 -65.64 -40.17 -7.48
C PHE A 9 -64.94 -39.49 -6.30
N THR A 10 -63.85 -40.07 -5.81
CA THR A 10 -62.94 -39.40 -4.87
C THR A 10 -62.02 -38.46 -5.64
N ALA A 11 -62.19 -37.15 -5.44
CA ALA A 11 -61.30 -36.14 -6.00
C ALA A 11 -59.98 -36.09 -5.20
N LEU A 12 -58.87 -36.39 -5.87
CA LEU A 12 -57.52 -36.26 -5.33
C LEU A 12 -57.10 -34.79 -5.40
N VAL A 13 -57.11 -34.09 -4.27
CA VAL A 13 -56.59 -32.72 -4.17
C VAL A 13 -55.06 -32.80 -4.09
N ALA A 14 -54.39 -32.50 -5.20
CA ALA A 14 -52.94 -32.35 -5.23
C ALA A 14 -52.56 -31.06 -4.48
N ASN A 15 -52.07 -31.19 -3.25
CA ASN A 15 -51.41 -30.10 -2.53
C ASN A 15 -50.07 -29.81 -3.22
N LEU A 16 -50.06 -28.83 -4.12
CA LEU A 16 -48.83 -28.20 -4.61
C LEU A 16 -48.23 -27.38 -3.46
N GLY A 17 -47.38 -28.01 -2.66
CA GLY A 17 -46.56 -27.31 -1.68
C GLY A 17 -45.67 -26.30 -2.40
N ILE A 18 -45.84 -25.02 -2.08
CA ILE A 18 -44.96 -23.95 -2.53
C ILE A 18 -43.61 -24.22 -1.87
N ILE A 19 -42.62 -24.66 -2.65
CA ILE A 19 -41.23 -24.73 -2.19
C ILE A 19 -40.76 -23.28 -2.08
N PRO A 20 -40.35 -22.77 -0.89
CA PRO A 20 -39.75 -21.46 -0.84
C PRO A 20 -38.45 -21.51 -1.65
N PHE A 21 -38.34 -20.63 -2.66
CA PHE A 21 -37.07 -20.37 -3.32
C PHE A 21 -36.14 -19.74 -2.29
N SER A 22 -35.18 -20.51 -1.79
CA SER A 22 -34.08 -20.00 -0.97
C SER A 22 -33.04 -19.40 -1.91
N TYR A 23 -33.08 -18.08 -2.12
CA TYR A 23 -31.96 -17.39 -2.74
C TYR A 23 -30.84 -17.26 -1.70
N ALA A 24 -29.61 -17.62 -2.07
CA ALA A 24 -28.45 -17.40 -1.21
C ALA A 24 -28.24 -15.89 -1.05
N GLU A 25 -28.16 -15.39 0.19
CA GLU A 25 -27.84 -13.99 0.43
C GLU A 25 -26.41 -13.69 -0.05
N PRO A 26 -26.15 -12.50 -0.62
CA PRO A 26 -24.79 -12.09 -0.99
C PRO A 26 -23.86 -12.13 0.23
N SER A 27 -22.65 -12.62 0.05
CA SER A 27 -21.61 -12.62 1.09
C SER A 27 -20.36 -11.86 0.64
N VAL A 28 -19.67 -11.26 1.61
CA VAL A 28 -18.38 -10.61 1.40
C VAL A 28 -17.39 -11.03 2.49
N GLU A 29 -16.15 -11.30 2.11
CA GLU A 29 -15.05 -11.71 2.97
C GLU A 29 -13.79 -10.93 2.62
N ILE A 30 -12.95 -10.66 3.64
CA ILE A 30 -11.62 -10.08 3.47
C ILE A 30 -10.59 -11.17 3.72
N ILE A 31 -9.70 -11.40 2.76
CA ILE A 31 -8.60 -12.35 2.87
C ILE A 31 -7.30 -11.56 2.99
N MET A 32 -6.51 -11.88 4.01
CA MET A 32 -5.20 -11.25 4.26
C MET A 32 -4.12 -12.32 4.37
N GLU A 33 -2.97 -12.09 3.73
CA GLU A 33 -1.80 -12.98 3.85
C GLU A 33 -1.06 -12.78 5.17
N LYS A 34 -1.14 -11.58 5.76
CA LYS A 34 -0.59 -11.23 7.07
C LYS A 34 -1.45 -10.17 7.74
N THR A 35 -1.36 -10.09 9.06
CA THR A 35 -2.11 -9.13 9.89
C THR A 35 -1.20 -8.19 10.68
N THR A 36 0.11 -8.27 10.47
CA THR A 36 1.09 -7.35 11.06
C THR A 36 1.87 -6.68 9.94
N TYR A 37 1.88 -5.36 9.96
CA TYR A 37 2.59 -4.52 9.01
C TYR A 37 3.57 -3.63 9.75
N SER A 38 4.69 -3.31 9.10
CA SER A 38 5.62 -2.28 9.54
C SER A 38 5.48 -1.02 8.70
N TYR A 39 6.14 0.06 9.10
CA TYR A 39 6.36 1.20 8.22
C TYR A 39 6.99 0.76 6.87
N CYS A 40 6.77 1.58 5.84
CA CYS A 40 7.09 1.38 4.42
C CYS A 40 6.37 0.23 3.72
N GLU A 41 5.69 -0.64 4.45
CA GLU A 41 4.87 -1.67 3.84
C GLU A 41 3.55 -1.08 3.33
N LYS A 42 3.02 -1.69 2.28
CA LYS A 42 1.71 -1.34 1.73
C LYS A 42 0.69 -2.34 2.22
N LEU A 43 -0.47 -1.85 2.66
CA LEU A 43 -1.61 -2.71 2.95
C LEU A 43 -2.01 -3.47 1.69
N PHE A 44 -2.26 -4.77 1.84
CA PHE A 44 -2.73 -5.64 0.76
C PHE A 44 -3.71 -6.66 1.33
N TYR A 45 -4.87 -6.76 0.71
CA TYR A 45 -5.91 -7.72 1.05
C TYR A 45 -6.75 -8.01 -0.19
N THR A 46 -7.49 -9.10 -0.18
CA THR A 46 -8.41 -9.48 -1.26
C THR A 46 -9.83 -9.41 -0.74
N ILE A 47 -10.72 -8.76 -1.49
CA ILE A 47 -12.17 -8.83 -1.25
C ILE A 47 -12.71 -9.99 -2.05
N LYS A 48 -13.28 -10.97 -1.34
CA LYS A 48 -13.98 -12.10 -1.92
C LYS A 48 -15.49 -11.92 -1.80
N VAL A 49 -16.22 -12.09 -2.89
CA VAL A 49 -17.68 -11.97 -2.94
C VAL A 49 -18.31 -13.25 -3.48
N SER A 50 -19.55 -13.55 -3.09
CA SER A 50 -20.30 -14.69 -3.64
C SER A 50 -20.78 -14.46 -5.07
N GLU A 51 -20.98 -13.21 -5.47
CA GLU A 51 -21.48 -12.81 -6.79
C GLU A 51 -21.07 -11.38 -7.13
N VAL A 52 -21.01 -11.07 -8.43
CA VAL A 52 -20.73 -9.71 -8.94
C VAL A 52 -22.05 -9.01 -9.24
N THR A 53 -22.36 -7.98 -8.46
CA THR A 53 -23.63 -7.23 -8.54
C THR A 53 -23.56 -5.99 -9.42
N GLY A 54 -22.35 -5.58 -9.84
CA GLY A 54 -22.10 -4.34 -10.59
C GLY A 54 -21.99 -3.07 -9.73
N ASN A 55 -22.38 -3.12 -8.45
CA ASN A 55 -22.13 -2.05 -7.50
C ASN A 55 -20.67 -2.08 -7.02
N PRO A 56 -20.10 -0.94 -6.55
CA PRO A 56 -18.83 -0.95 -5.86
C PRO A 56 -18.98 -1.46 -4.41
N ALA A 57 -17.91 -2.06 -3.88
CA ALA A 57 -17.75 -2.22 -2.44
C ALA A 57 -17.34 -0.88 -1.82
N ILE A 58 -17.89 -0.56 -0.65
CA ILE A 58 -17.55 0.63 0.10
C ILE A 58 -16.65 0.23 1.26
N ILE A 59 -15.43 0.78 1.27
CA ILE A 59 -14.41 0.45 2.26
C ILE A 59 -14.19 1.64 3.20
N HIS A 60 -14.05 1.35 4.48
CA HIS A 60 -13.50 2.28 5.47
C HIS A 60 -12.31 1.62 6.18
N ILE A 61 -11.21 2.35 6.27
CA ILE A 61 -10.06 1.93 7.09
C ILE A 61 -10.01 2.86 8.28
N ARG A 62 -10.02 2.30 9.49
CA ARG A 62 -10.06 3.08 10.73
C ARG A 62 -9.12 2.51 11.79
N ASP A 63 -8.66 3.38 12.68
CA ASP A 63 -7.91 2.98 13.86
C ASP A 63 -8.84 2.48 14.98
N GLU A 64 -8.25 2.08 16.10
CA GLU A 64 -8.98 1.62 17.30
C GLU A 64 -9.89 2.68 17.94
N THR A 65 -9.63 3.97 17.70
CA THR A 65 -10.48 5.07 18.18
C THR A 65 -11.68 5.32 17.27
N GLY A 66 -11.72 4.66 16.11
CA GLY A 66 -12.73 4.84 15.07
C GLY A 66 -12.45 6.00 14.11
N LYS A 67 -11.33 6.71 14.27
CA LYS A 67 -10.86 7.70 13.29
C LYS A 67 -10.37 6.94 12.07
N GLY A 68 -10.81 7.34 10.89
CA GLY A 68 -10.50 6.59 9.68
C GLY A 68 -10.63 7.39 8.40
N SER A 69 -10.52 6.68 7.29
CA SER A 69 -10.70 7.20 5.96
C SER A 69 -12.13 7.67 5.73
N SER A 70 -12.31 8.54 4.73
CA SER A 70 -13.60 8.65 4.03
C SER A 70 -13.97 7.32 3.38
N ALA A 71 -15.21 7.20 2.90
CA ALA A 71 -15.65 6.07 2.11
C ALA A 71 -14.81 5.90 0.83
N ILE A 72 -14.24 4.71 0.64
CA ILE A 72 -13.43 4.36 -0.54
C ILE A 72 -14.26 3.40 -1.41
N PRO A 73 -14.84 3.86 -2.54
CA PRO A 73 -15.57 2.98 -3.44
C PRO A 73 -14.60 2.19 -4.32
N ILE A 74 -14.68 0.86 -4.24
CA ILE A 74 -13.88 -0.08 -5.04
C ILE A 74 -14.79 -0.87 -5.98
N PRO A 75 -14.61 -0.79 -7.30
CA PRO A 75 -15.31 -1.64 -8.25
C PRO A 75 -15.04 -3.12 -7.98
N ILE A 76 -16.09 -3.93 -7.94
CA ILE A 76 -16.01 -5.38 -7.84
C ILE A 76 -16.31 -5.95 -9.24
N THR A 77 -15.28 -6.48 -9.88
CA THR A 77 -15.37 -7.04 -11.25
C THR A 77 -15.33 -8.56 -11.26
N ASP A 78 -14.75 -9.15 -10.23
CA ASP A 78 -14.51 -10.57 -10.12
C ASP A 78 -14.99 -11.11 -8.76
N LEU A 79 -14.97 -12.42 -8.58
CA LEU A 79 -15.29 -13.03 -7.27
C LEU A 79 -14.19 -12.79 -6.24
N GLU A 80 -12.95 -12.56 -6.68
CA GLU A 80 -11.81 -12.24 -5.84
C GLU A 80 -11.13 -10.99 -6.42
N ASN A 81 -11.04 -9.93 -5.61
CA ASN A 81 -10.56 -8.62 -6.05
C ASN A 81 -9.38 -8.22 -5.16
N PRO A 82 -8.13 -8.39 -5.63
CA PRO A 82 -6.95 -7.98 -4.90
C PRO A 82 -6.87 -6.46 -4.80
N ILE A 83 -6.71 -5.94 -3.58
CA ILE A 83 -6.71 -4.51 -3.27
C ILE A 83 -5.32 -4.10 -2.75
N PRO A 84 -4.40 -3.68 -3.63
CA PRO A 84 -3.14 -3.09 -3.21
C PRO A 84 -3.34 -1.62 -2.79
N SER A 85 -2.85 -1.25 -1.61
CA SER A 85 -2.77 0.16 -1.22
C SER A 85 -1.81 0.92 -2.15
N ARG A 86 -2.20 2.14 -2.50
CA ARG A 86 -1.34 3.07 -3.26
C ARG A 86 -0.26 3.70 -2.39
N VAL A 87 -0.52 3.77 -1.09
CA VAL A 87 0.30 4.48 -0.10
C VAL A 87 0.86 3.47 0.89
N ALA A 88 2.14 3.62 1.23
CA ALA A 88 2.79 2.85 2.28
C ALA A 88 2.45 3.42 3.67
N PHE A 89 2.65 2.64 4.72
CA PHE A 89 2.57 3.15 6.08
C PHE A 89 3.77 4.05 6.38
N GLU A 90 3.54 5.35 6.50
CA GLU A 90 4.53 6.36 6.91
C GLU A 90 4.27 6.82 8.34
N LYS A 91 5.33 7.05 9.11
CA LYS A 91 5.30 7.34 10.55
C LYS A 91 4.56 8.63 10.87
N GLU A 92 4.69 9.62 9.99
CA GLU A 92 4.11 10.96 10.13
C GLU A 92 2.59 10.94 9.89
N ILE A 93 2.08 9.93 9.16
CA ILE A 93 0.69 9.83 8.73
C ILE A 93 -0.07 8.78 9.54
N PHE A 94 0.58 7.65 9.85
CA PHE A 94 -0.04 6.47 10.44
C PHE A 94 0.54 6.17 11.83
N PRO A 95 -0.19 6.50 12.90
CA PRO A 95 0.16 6.08 14.26
C PRO A 95 0.25 4.55 14.37
N LEU A 96 1.14 4.06 15.23
CA LEU A 96 1.20 2.64 15.56
C LEU A 96 -0.09 2.18 16.25
N GLY A 97 -0.42 0.90 16.08
CA GLY A 97 -1.56 0.29 16.77
C GLY A 97 -2.43 -0.55 15.87
N LYS A 98 -3.67 -0.79 16.32
CA LYS A 98 -4.64 -1.63 15.62
C LYS A 98 -5.48 -0.82 14.65
N TYR A 99 -5.71 -1.43 13.51
CA TYR A 99 -6.53 -0.91 12.43
C TYR A 99 -7.55 -1.95 11.98
N PHE A 100 -8.65 -1.45 11.42
CA PHE A 100 -9.76 -2.24 10.93
C PHE A 100 -10.08 -1.86 9.50
N ILE A 101 -10.38 -2.86 8.68
CA ILE A 101 -10.87 -2.72 7.31
C ILE A 101 -12.33 -3.14 7.33
N ASP A 102 -13.23 -2.17 7.23
CA ASP A 102 -14.66 -2.42 7.14
C ASP A 102 -15.08 -2.39 5.67
N VAL A 103 -15.71 -3.46 5.19
CA VAL A 103 -16.21 -3.58 3.81
C VAL A 103 -17.71 -3.78 3.83
N ASN A 104 -18.42 -2.94 3.07
CA ASN A 104 -19.83 -3.13 2.75
C ASN A 104 -19.98 -3.40 1.24
N TYR A 105 -20.67 -4.47 0.90
CA TYR A 105 -20.96 -4.81 -0.48
C TYR A 105 -22.38 -5.36 -0.63
N SER A 106 -23.23 -4.64 -1.36
CA SER A 106 -24.61 -5.06 -1.66
C SER A 106 -25.41 -5.51 -0.42
N GLY A 107 -25.21 -4.83 0.71
CA GLY A 107 -25.88 -5.11 1.98
C GLY A 107 -25.12 -6.05 2.91
N ALA A 108 -24.22 -6.88 2.38
CA ALA A 108 -23.32 -7.71 3.16
C ALA A 108 -22.19 -6.85 3.77
N GLN A 109 -21.76 -7.19 4.98
CA GLN A 109 -20.72 -6.45 5.70
C GLN A 109 -19.71 -7.42 6.31
N THR A 110 -18.45 -7.02 6.34
CA THR A 110 -17.37 -7.75 7.01
C THR A 110 -16.30 -6.79 7.50
N THR A 111 -15.56 -7.21 8.52
CA THR A 111 -14.46 -6.45 9.11
C THR A 111 -13.26 -7.37 9.28
N ALA A 112 -12.07 -6.90 8.88
CA ALA A 112 -10.79 -7.54 9.20
C ALA A 112 -9.94 -6.59 10.06
N GLU A 113 -9.02 -7.17 10.83
CA GLU A 113 -8.08 -6.40 11.67
C GLU A 113 -6.63 -6.63 11.24
N PHE A 114 -5.82 -5.58 11.38
CA PHE A 114 -4.36 -5.67 11.30
C PHE A 114 -3.71 -4.73 12.31
N THR A 115 -2.43 -4.96 12.58
CA THR A 115 -1.62 -4.15 13.50
C THR A 115 -0.46 -3.52 12.73
N LEU A 116 -0.27 -2.21 12.93
CA LEU A 116 0.91 -1.48 12.49
C LEU A 116 1.90 -1.38 13.65
N ILE A 117 3.11 -1.87 13.44
CA ILE A 117 4.21 -1.83 14.41
C ILE A 117 5.39 -1.05 13.84
N ASP A 118 6.22 -0.51 14.74
CA ASP A 118 7.56 -0.11 14.36
C ASP A 118 8.45 -1.36 14.40
N ALA A 119 9.09 -1.67 13.28
CA ALA A 119 9.99 -2.81 13.14
C ALA A 119 11.45 -2.38 13.02
N ASP A 120 11.75 -1.10 13.30
CA ASP A 120 13.07 -0.49 13.16
C ASP A 120 13.67 -0.70 11.76
N LYS A 121 12.81 -0.79 10.73
CA LYS A 121 13.24 -0.90 9.33
C LYS A 121 13.56 0.48 8.78
N VAL A 122 14.58 0.58 7.93
CA VAL A 122 14.87 1.84 7.26
C VAL A 122 13.74 2.16 6.30
N CYS A 123 13.17 3.35 6.47
CA CYS A 123 12.08 3.85 5.65
C CYS A 123 12.48 5.14 4.98
N ILE A 124 12.60 5.13 3.65
CA ILE A 124 12.82 6.36 2.91
C ILE A 124 11.43 6.94 2.58
N PRO A 125 11.10 8.16 3.04
CA PRO A 125 9.79 8.75 2.76
C PRO A 125 9.48 8.82 1.26
N GLU A 126 8.22 8.58 0.86
CA GLU A 126 7.86 8.47 -0.57
C GLU A 126 8.14 9.76 -1.36
N VAL A 127 8.21 10.92 -0.68
CA VAL A 127 8.59 12.22 -1.29
C VAL A 127 10.00 12.20 -1.91
N VAL A 128 10.88 11.30 -1.47
CA VAL A 128 12.24 11.17 -2.01
C VAL A 128 12.25 10.53 -3.41
N LYS A 129 11.27 9.67 -3.74
CA LYS A 129 11.21 9.00 -5.06
C LYS A 129 11.12 9.97 -6.24
N PRO A 130 10.21 10.97 -6.27
CA PRO A 130 10.19 11.93 -7.36
C PRO A 130 11.47 12.77 -7.43
N ILE A 131 12.16 13.00 -6.30
CA ILE A 131 13.45 13.70 -6.28
C ILE A 131 14.52 12.85 -6.96
N MET A 132 14.63 11.58 -6.57
CA MET A 132 15.51 10.61 -7.23
C MET A 132 15.24 10.55 -8.75
N ALA A 133 13.98 10.46 -9.17
CA ALA A 133 13.63 10.42 -10.59
C ALA A 133 14.10 11.68 -11.36
N ASN A 134 13.96 12.85 -10.74
CA ASN A 134 14.47 14.10 -11.32
C ASN A 134 16.00 14.13 -11.38
N TRP A 135 16.70 13.61 -10.37
CA TRP A 135 18.16 13.50 -10.39
C TRP A 135 18.65 12.56 -11.50
N LEU A 136 18.02 11.39 -11.62
CA LEU A 136 18.33 10.42 -12.69
C LEU A 136 18.10 11.01 -14.09
N SER A 137 17.10 11.89 -14.23
CA SER A 137 16.80 12.59 -15.48
C SER A 137 17.73 13.78 -15.77
N GLY A 138 18.62 14.14 -14.83
CA GLY A 138 19.51 15.29 -14.94
C GLY A 138 18.83 16.65 -14.68
N ASN A 139 17.60 16.65 -14.14
CA ASN A 139 16.86 17.88 -13.85
C ASN A 139 17.32 18.56 -12.56
N ILE A 140 17.97 17.82 -11.65
CA ILE A 140 18.58 18.34 -10.42
C ILE A 140 20.02 17.84 -10.29
N SER A 141 20.88 18.62 -9.63
CA SER A 141 22.29 18.25 -9.41
C SER A 141 22.45 17.19 -8.33
N ASP A 142 23.64 16.59 -8.29
CA ASP A 142 24.06 15.64 -7.27
C ASP A 142 23.90 16.20 -5.84
N GLY A 143 24.36 17.43 -5.61
CA GLY A 143 24.24 18.02 -4.29
C GLY A 143 22.80 18.31 -3.89
N PHE A 144 21.90 18.66 -4.83
CA PHE A 144 20.47 18.78 -4.52
C PHE A 144 19.85 17.43 -4.12
N LEU A 145 20.31 16.31 -4.69
CA LEU A 145 19.89 14.99 -4.24
C LEU A 145 20.36 14.71 -2.81
N ILE A 146 21.64 14.96 -2.50
CA ILE A 146 22.19 14.70 -1.16
C ILE A 146 21.56 15.63 -0.11
N ASP A 147 21.29 16.89 -0.45
CA ASP A 147 20.53 17.83 0.39
C ASP A 147 19.13 17.30 0.70
N ALA A 148 18.43 16.81 -0.31
CA ALA A 148 17.11 16.21 -0.13
C ALA A 148 17.17 14.96 0.77
N PHE A 149 18.15 14.08 0.57
CA PHE A 149 18.36 12.93 1.44
C PHE A 149 18.55 13.36 2.89
N GLN A 150 19.42 14.34 3.15
CA GLN A 150 19.63 14.88 4.50
C GLN A 150 18.31 15.42 5.07
N LYS A 151 17.66 16.33 4.35
CA LYS A 151 16.47 17.04 4.81
C LYS A 151 15.27 16.13 5.10
N PHE A 152 15.03 15.11 4.27
CA PHE A 152 13.87 14.23 4.42
C PHE A 152 14.13 13.03 5.33
N THR A 153 15.37 12.84 5.81
CA THR A 153 15.71 11.68 6.65
C THR A 153 16.52 12.02 7.90
N GLU A 154 16.66 13.31 8.22
CA GLU A 154 17.46 13.79 9.35
C GLU A 154 16.99 13.21 10.69
N GLU A 155 15.67 13.13 10.90
CA GLU A 155 15.07 12.65 12.17
C GLU A 155 15.50 11.21 12.51
N GLU A 156 15.64 10.37 11.49
CA GLU A 156 15.99 8.96 11.61
C GLU A 156 17.49 8.70 11.34
N ASN A 157 18.25 9.74 10.97
CA ASN A 157 19.67 9.69 10.63
C ASN A 157 20.03 8.55 9.63
N ILE A 158 19.21 8.41 8.59
CA ILE A 158 19.27 7.30 7.62
C ILE A 158 20.53 7.42 6.73
N PHE A 159 20.71 8.59 6.11
CA PHE A 159 21.89 8.89 5.30
C PHE A 159 22.96 9.59 6.15
N LYS A 160 24.11 8.94 6.31
CA LYS A 160 25.21 9.36 7.19
C LYS A 160 26.13 10.35 6.48
N ILE A 161 25.63 11.55 6.22
CA ILE A 161 26.36 12.61 5.50
C ILE A 161 27.25 13.38 6.51
N PRO A 162 28.59 13.35 6.37
CA PRO A 162 29.51 13.90 7.38
C PRO A 162 29.87 15.38 7.17
N PHE A 163 29.13 16.10 6.33
CA PHE A 163 29.41 17.49 5.96
C PHE A 163 28.13 18.30 5.83
N ASP A 164 28.25 19.63 6.01
CA ASP A 164 27.12 20.55 5.90
C ASP A 164 26.86 20.96 4.45
N ILE A 165 25.60 20.87 4.05
CA ILE A 165 25.13 21.31 2.73
C ILE A 165 24.50 22.69 2.87
N ASN A 166 24.99 23.65 2.09
CA ASN A 166 24.52 25.02 2.06
C ASN A 166 24.47 25.53 0.61
N GLU A 167 24.05 26.78 0.44
CA GLU A 167 23.85 27.41 -0.88
C GLU A 167 25.08 27.36 -1.80
N THR A 168 26.28 27.23 -1.24
CA THR A 168 27.53 27.11 -2.02
C THR A 168 27.98 25.65 -2.15
N SER A 169 28.03 24.90 -1.04
CA SER A 169 28.54 23.52 -1.05
C SER A 169 27.64 22.53 -1.81
N VAL A 170 26.35 22.85 -2.02
CA VAL A 170 25.42 22.04 -2.84
C VAL A 170 25.86 21.90 -4.30
N TYR A 171 26.72 22.80 -4.80
CA TYR A 171 27.26 22.72 -6.16
C TYR A 171 28.61 22.00 -6.24
N ASP A 172 29.23 21.71 -5.10
CA ASP A 172 30.54 21.08 -5.02
C ASP A 172 30.44 19.56 -4.81
N ILE A 173 29.24 19.00 -4.67
CA ILE A 173 29.05 17.55 -4.53
C ILE A 173 29.03 16.91 -5.90
N THR A 174 29.78 15.82 -6.07
CA THR A 174 29.80 15.02 -7.31
C THR A 174 29.50 13.56 -6.99
N ILE A 175 28.59 12.95 -7.75
CA ILE A 175 28.25 11.53 -7.71
C ILE A 175 28.67 10.92 -9.05
N PRO A 176 29.49 9.85 -9.06
CA PRO A 176 29.84 9.20 -10.32
C PRO A 176 28.61 8.66 -11.06
N GLU A 177 28.60 8.81 -12.39
CA GLU A 177 27.45 8.42 -13.24
C GLU A 177 26.98 6.97 -13.04
N TRP A 178 27.89 6.03 -12.77
CA TRP A 178 27.52 4.63 -12.55
C TRP A 178 26.63 4.41 -11.32
N VAL A 179 26.65 5.34 -10.34
CA VAL A 179 25.81 5.28 -9.14
C VAL A 179 24.34 5.48 -9.46
N LYS A 180 24.00 6.14 -10.59
CA LYS A 180 22.60 6.28 -11.04
C LYS A 180 21.90 4.94 -11.21
N ASN A 181 22.63 3.86 -11.52
CA ASN A 181 22.06 2.51 -11.58
C ASN A 181 21.41 2.08 -10.26
N VAL A 182 22.00 2.47 -9.12
CA VAL A 182 21.44 2.19 -7.79
C VAL A 182 20.09 2.91 -7.63
N GLY A 183 20.00 4.16 -8.09
CA GLY A 183 18.76 4.91 -8.10
C GLY A 183 17.69 4.30 -9.00
N TYR A 184 18.05 3.83 -10.20
CA TYR A 184 17.12 3.11 -11.09
C TYR A 184 16.60 1.83 -10.44
N TRP A 185 17.48 0.99 -9.89
CA TRP A 185 17.07 -0.25 -9.22
C TRP A 185 16.13 0.02 -8.04
N TRP A 186 16.35 1.09 -7.30
CA TRP A 186 15.47 1.45 -6.20
C TRP A 186 14.09 1.91 -6.69
N LEU A 187 14.02 2.78 -7.71
CA LEU A 187 12.74 3.23 -8.27
C LEU A 187 11.95 2.11 -8.95
N GLU A 188 12.64 1.13 -9.53
CA GLU A 188 12.04 -0.08 -10.11
C GLU A 188 11.66 -1.13 -9.06
N GLY A 189 12.03 -0.94 -7.79
CA GLY A 189 11.79 -1.88 -6.70
C GLY A 189 12.66 -3.15 -6.77
N ALA A 190 13.74 -3.11 -7.56
CA ALA A 190 14.73 -4.18 -7.63
C ALA A 190 15.65 -4.23 -6.40
N ILE A 191 15.82 -3.09 -5.72
CA ILE A 191 16.40 -3.01 -4.37
C ILE A 191 15.45 -2.27 -3.43
N ASN A 192 15.48 -2.62 -2.15
CA ASN A 192 14.68 -1.98 -1.10
C ASN A 192 15.39 -0.74 -0.49
N ASP A 193 14.70 -0.07 0.43
CA ASP A 193 15.20 1.14 1.12
C ASP A 193 16.49 0.88 1.90
N ASP A 194 16.58 -0.24 2.64
CA ASP A 194 17.78 -0.63 3.38
C ASP A 194 18.99 -0.80 2.42
N GLU A 195 18.78 -1.44 1.28
CA GLU A 195 19.82 -1.68 0.27
C GLU A 195 20.29 -0.38 -0.40
N LEU A 196 19.37 0.52 -0.75
CA LEU A 196 19.72 1.84 -1.27
C LEU A 196 20.55 2.62 -0.23
N VAL A 197 20.09 2.68 1.01
CA VAL A 197 20.74 3.44 2.09
C VAL A 197 22.13 2.90 2.37
N ASN A 198 22.26 1.57 2.44
CA ASN A 198 23.56 0.93 2.62
C ASN A 198 24.51 1.23 1.45
N ALA A 199 24.01 1.19 0.21
CA ALA A 199 24.82 1.53 -0.96
C ALA A 199 25.31 2.98 -0.87
N ILE A 200 24.42 3.96 -0.67
CA ILE A 200 24.79 5.38 -0.59
C ILE A 200 25.72 5.67 0.59
N ASN A 201 25.43 5.14 1.78
CA ASN A 201 26.28 5.31 2.95
C ASN A 201 27.69 4.74 2.73
N ASN A 202 27.81 3.60 2.04
CA ASN A 202 29.13 3.03 1.73
C ASN A 202 29.91 3.88 0.71
N LEU A 203 29.22 4.56 -0.22
CA LEU A 203 29.87 5.49 -1.15
C LEU A 203 30.36 6.77 -0.45
N ILE A 204 29.58 7.27 0.52
CA ILE A 204 29.99 8.40 1.36
C ILE A 204 31.20 8.01 2.21
N GLU A 205 31.16 6.84 2.87
CA GLU A 205 32.26 6.32 3.70
C GLU A 205 33.58 6.20 2.91
N ARG A 206 33.50 5.80 1.64
CA ARG A 206 34.65 5.68 0.74
C ARG A 206 35.10 7.00 0.11
N ASN A 207 34.47 8.13 0.47
CA ASN A 207 34.68 9.44 -0.16
C ASN A 207 34.48 9.43 -1.69
N ILE A 208 33.58 8.56 -2.18
CA ILE A 208 33.14 8.57 -3.58
C ILE A 208 32.06 9.64 -3.77
N ILE A 209 31.20 9.81 -2.76
CA ILE A 209 30.27 10.95 -2.66
C ILE A 209 30.82 11.86 -1.56
N SER A 210 31.36 13.00 -1.96
CA SER A 210 31.92 13.99 -1.04
C SER A 210 31.87 15.39 -1.67
N LEU A 211 32.23 16.40 -0.89
CA LEU A 211 32.59 17.71 -1.44
C LEU A 211 33.84 17.53 -2.33
N SER A 212 33.73 17.96 -3.58
CA SER A 212 34.85 18.03 -4.52
C SER A 212 35.87 19.05 -4.00
N GLN A 213 37.12 18.63 -3.88
CA GLN A 213 38.21 19.48 -3.39
C GLN A 213 38.81 20.37 -4.50
N ASP A 214 38.36 20.24 -5.75
CA ASP A 214 39.09 20.71 -6.95
C ASP A 214 38.81 22.15 -7.39
N LYS A 215 38.47 23.08 -6.48
CA LYS A 215 38.32 24.51 -6.83
C LYS A 215 38.89 25.52 -5.82
N LYS A 216 39.98 25.19 -5.12
CA LYS A 216 40.69 26.17 -4.28
C LYS A 216 42.15 26.45 -4.61
N ASP A 217 42.78 25.69 -5.51
CA ASP A 217 44.22 25.81 -5.77
C ASP A 217 44.61 26.25 -7.20
N GLU A 218 43.81 27.12 -7.83
CA GLU A 218 44.28 27.93 -8.97
C GLU A 218 44.05 29.42 -8.69
N ILE A 219 45.09 30.07 -8.13
CA ILE A 219 45.31 31.53 -8.16
C ILE A 219 46.62 31.78 -8.89
#